data_AF-A0A1D2J3M6-F1
#
_entry.id   AF-A0A1D2J3M6-F1
#
_cell.length_a   1.000
_cell.length_b   1.000
_cell.length_c   1.000
_cell.angle_alpha   90.00
_cell.angle_beta   90.00
_cell.angle_gamma   90.00
#
_symmetry.space_group_name_H-M   'P 1'
#
loop_
_entity.id
_entity.type
_entity.pdbx_description
1 polymer ?
#
loop_
_entity_poly.entity_id
_entity_poly.type
_entity_poly.pdbx_seq_one_letter_code
_entity_poly.pdbx_strand_id
1 'polypeptide(L)'
;MDDLLSVKAVENREELAVSLPPKYVETLSPAKDVEDLSQKSKITSPEEVLQVLRSSPEKDRVVQVLNFLDPIRTNADGFNITTPSPVAAQILHSLVTITIPDHWSSLGSQNDTETLPEGARKINPKAALLRCLSSVAGIGVLVAQLRSLLAKQDYPQGDKSSGNNLAVRDLITVLSSVLKPLDLVFGIYVNILKTIQSPTQKQILWKELISLLAAGKVLSIASEGFRAIKDLKTPSSIHWIGEGSSYSMWLGRCICHMTSNIQITDSDACSYLAQFTTRALSLGYT
;
A
#
# COMPACT_ATOMS: atom_id res chain seq x y z
N MET A 1 -66.08 -13.84 -14.01
CA MET A 1 -66.33 -15.29 -13.92
C MET A 1 -66.68 -15.70 -15.32
N ASP A 2 -65.74 -16.39 -15.97
CA ASP A 2 -65.77 -17.19 -17.20
C ASP A 2 -66.23 -16.50 -18.51
N ASP A 3 -65.37 -16.18 -19.49
CA ASP A 3 -64.45 -17.00 -20.33
C ASP A 3 -65.15 -17.57 -21.58
N LEU A 4 -64.70 -17.17 -22.79
CA LEU A 4 -64.53 -17.98 -24.02
C LEU A 4 -64.27 -17.14 -25.29
N LEU A 5 -62.98 -17.03 -25.63
CA LEU A 5 -62.30 -17.42 -26.90
C LEU A 5 -63.01 -17.30 -28.27
N SER A 6 -62.36 -16.61 -29.23
CA SER A 6 -61.83 -17.25 -30.46
C SER A 6 -60.99 -16.30 -31.34
N VAL A 7 -59.71 -16.58 -31.59
CA VAL A 7 -59.10 -17.28 -32.77
C VAL A 7 -58.62 -16.33 -33.89
N LYS A 8 -57.30 -16.09 -33.88
CA LYS A 8 -56.30 -16.26 -34.97
C LYS A 8 -56.76 -16.07 -36.43
N ALA A 9 -56.12 -15.11 -37.13
CA ALA A 9 -55.64 -15.28 -38.50
C ALA A 9 -54.48 -14.31 -38.79
N VAL A 10 -53.46 -14.85 -39.44
CA VAL A 10 -52.21 -14.22 -39.91
C VAL A 10 -52.40 -13.82 -41.38
N GLU A 11 -51.46 -13.01 -41.88
CA GLU A 11 -51.09 -12.85 -43.31
C GLU A 11 -51.84 -11.74 -44.06
N ASN A 12 -51.27 -10.93 -44.96
CA ASN A 12 -49.95 -10.39 -45.27
C ASN A 12 -50.23 -9.39 -46.41
N ARG A 13 -49.31 -8.43 -46.63
CA ARG A 13 -49.11 -7.74 -47.92
C ARG A 13 -50.15 -6.69 -48.36
N GLU A 14 -49.74 -5.42 -48.41
CA GLU A 14 -49.41 -4.74 -49.67
C GLU A 14 -48.85 -3.34 -49.39
N GLU A 15 -47.73 -3.05 -50.05
CA GLU A 15 -47.00 -1.79 -50.01
C GLU A 15 -47.61 -0.75 -50.98
N LEU A 16 -47.22 0.51 -50.76
CA LEU A 16 -47.01 1.61 -51.72
C LEU A 16 -47.96 2.83 -51.62
N ALA A 17 -47.48 3.83 -50.86
CA ALA A 17 -47.59 5.25 -51.21
C ALA A 17 -46.23 5.89 -50.85
N VAL A 18 -45.35 6.13 -51.83
CA VAL A 18 -45.20 7.38 -52.60
C VAL A 18 -44.31 8.43 -51.91
N SER A 19 -43.15 8.66 -52.55
CA SER A 19 -42.31 9.87 -52.65
C SER A 19 -41.47 10.40 -51.45
N LEU A 20 -40.18 10.00 -51.46
CA LEU A 20 -38.91 10.79 -51.53
C LEU A 20 -38.94 12.32 -51.31
N PRO A 21 -37.89 12.93 -50.70
CA PRO A 21 -36.66 13.26 -51.46
C PRO A 21 -35.34 13.15 -50.63
N PRO A 22 -34.18 13.60 -51.13
CA PRO A 22 -33.23 12.85 -51.94
C PRO A 22 -31.96 12.41 -51.17
N LYS A 23 -31.32 11.33 -51.67
CA LYS A 23 -29.97 10.91 -51.30
C LYS A 23 -28.95 11.95 -51.75
N TYR A 24 -28.12 12.42 -50.83
CA TYR A 24 -26.80 12.98 -51.14
C TYR A 24 -25.73 12.00 -50.65
N VAL A 25 -25.08 11.41 -51.64
CA VAL A 25 -23.73 10.85 -51.74
C VAL A 25 -22.94 10.65 -50.43
N GLU A 26 -22.70 9.38 -50.13
CA GLU A 26 -21.65 8.88 -49.25
C GLU A 26 -20.28 9.24 -49.87
N THR A 27 -19.48 10.06 -49.18
CA THR A 27 -18.04 10.13 -49.43
C THR A 27 -17.33 10.30 -48.10
N LEU A 28 -16.81 9.17 -47.61
CA LEU A 28 -15.72 9.00 -46.66
C LEU A 28 -15.49 10.11 -45.62
N SER A 29 -16.05 9.88 -44.43
CA SER A 29 -15.42 10.30 -43.18
C SER A 29 -14.05 9.63 -43.03
N PRO A 30 -12.95 10.36 -42.76
CA PRO A 30 -11.95 9.86 -41.84
C PRO A 30 -12.46 10.15 -40.43
N ALA A 31 -12.86 9.08 -39.74
CA ALA A 31 -13.22 9.09 -38.34
C ALA A 31 -12.15 9.80 -37.51
N LYS A 32 -12.56 10.87 -36.84
CA LYS A 32 -11.98 11.29 -35.57
C LYS A 32 -12.31 10.20 -34.55
N ASP A 33 -11.57 9.10 -34.55
CA ASP A 33 -11.63 8.04 -33.53
C ASP A 33 -10.36 7.18 -33.61
N VAL A 34 -9.18 7.79 -33.43
CA VAL A 34 -7.91 7.05 -33.28
C VAL A 34 -7.02 7.60 -32.14
N GLU A 35 -7.53 8.45 -31.25
CA GLU A 35 -6.73 9.02 -30.15
C GLU A 35 -7.22 8.69 -28.72
N ASP A 36 -7.98 7.60 -28.54
CA ASP A 36 -8.39 7.16 -27.18
C ASP A 36 -8.11 5.67 -26.87
N LEU A 37 -7.20 5.04 -27.60
CA LEU A 37 -6.74 3.66 -27.32
C LEU A 37 -5.21 3.48 -27.31
N SER A 38 -4.46 4.58 -27.28
CA SER A 38 -3.00 4.50 -27.23
C SER A 38 -2.50 4.25 -25.80
N GLN A 39 -2.33 2.96 -25.49
CA GLN A 39 -1.41 2.40 -24.50
C GLN A 39 -1.83 2.49 -23.01
N LYS A 40 -2.53 1.44 -22.54
CA LYS A 40 -2.34 0.89 -21.18
C LYS A 40 -0.91 0.32 -21.11
N SER A 41 0.12 1.18 -21.19
CA SER A 41 1.53 0.79 -21.18
C SER A 41 1.81 0.03 -19.88
N LYS A 42 2.44 -1.15 -20.00
CA LYS A 42 2.96 -1.88 -18.85
C LYS A 42 4.04 -1.03 -18.23
N ILE A 43 3.96 -0.78 -16.93
CA ILE A 43 4.97 -0.02 -16.20
C ILE A 43 6.31 -0.78 -16.26
N THR A 44 7.34 -0.11 -16.76
CA THR A 44 8.65 -0.73 -17.01
C THR A 44 9.79 -0.08 -16.22
N SER A 45 9.60 1.11 -15.67
CA SER A 45 10.65 1.86 -14.96
C SER A 45 10.16 2.51 -13.66
N PRO A 46 11.07 2.73 -12.68
CA PRO A 46 10.77 3.50 -11.47
C PRO A 46 10.38 4.96 -11.72
N GLU A 47 10.88 5.57 -12.79
CA GLU A 47 10.54 6.93 -13.20
C GLU A 47 9.10 7.01 -13.72
N GLU A 48 8.66 6.02 -14.50
CA GLU A 48 7.28 5.89 -14.95
C GLU A 48 6.33 5.69 -13.75
N VAL A 49 6.74 4.93 -12.73
CA VAL A 49 5.98 4.82 -11.47
C VAL A 49 5.74 6.19 -10.84
N LEU A 50 6.78 7.02 -10.72
CA LEU A 50 6.64 8.36 -10.12
C LEU A 50 5.70 9.24 -10.94
N GLN A 51 5.78 9.18 -12.27
CA GLN A 51 4.89 9.93 -13.14
C GLN A 51 3.43 9.52 -12.95
N VAL A 52 3.17 8.20 -12.91
CA VAL A 52 1.83 7.65 -12.70
C VAL A 52 1.29 8.00 -11.31
N LEU A 53 2.08 7.86 -10.25
CA LEU A 53 1.62 8.19 -8.89
C LEU A 53 1.33 9.69 -8.70
N ARG A 54 2.04 10.56 -9.40
CA ARG A 54 1.83 12.03 -9.34
C ARG A 54 0.59 12.49 -10.09
N SER A 55 0.11 11.74 -11.07
CA SER A 55 -1.07 12.11 -11.86
C SER A 55 -2.40 11.73 -11.19
N SER A 56 -2.41 11.36 -9.90
CA SER A 56 -3.58 10.83 -9.18
C SER A 56 -4.25 9.67 -9.95
N PRO A 57 -3.58 8.51 -10.03
CA PRO A 57 -3.98 7.44 -10.92
C PRO A 57 -5.24 6.72 -10.44
N GLU A 58 -6.03 6.20 -11.38
CA GLU A 58 -7.14 5.30 -11.05
C GLU A 58 -6.65 4.00 -10.40
N LYS A 59 -7.56 3.31 -9.71
CA LYS A 59 -7.28 2.07 -8.97
C LYS A 59 -6.53 1.02 -9.80
N ASP A 60 -6.91 0.81 -11.06
CA ASP A 60 -6.26 -0.13 -11.97
C ASP A 60 -4.76 0.18 -12.17
N ARG A 61 -4.44 1.47 -12.34
CA ARG A 61 -3.06 1.93 -12.53
C ARG A 61 -2.26 1.81 -11.23
N VAL A 62 -2.88 2.08 -10.08
CA VAL A 62 -2.25 1.80 -8.77
C VAL A 62 -1.92 0.31 -8.62
N VAL A 63 -2.81 -0.59 -9.01
CA VAL A 63 -2.55 -2.04 -8.96
C VAL A 63 -1.38 -2.43 -9.87
N GLN A 64 -1.27 -1.84 -11.06
CA GLN A 64 -0.12 -2.05 -11.95
C GLN A 64 1.19 -1.53 -11.32
N VAL A 65 1.17 -0.35 -10.70
CA VAL A 65 2.32 0.21 -9.98
C VAL A 65 2.76 -0.74 -8.87
N LEU A 66 1.83 -1.20 -8.03
CA LEU A 66 2.12 -2.08 -6.91
C LEU A 66 2.64 -3.45 -7.36
N ASN A 67 2.17 -3.96 -8.51
CA ASN A 67 2.70 -5.18 -9.10
C ASN A 67 4.14 -5.02 -9.61
N PHE A 68 4.49 -3.85 -10.14
CA PHE A 68 5.85 -3.56 -10.58
C PHE A 68 6.82 -3.38 -9.39
N LEU A 69 6.38 -2.66 -8.35
CA LEU A 69 7.20 -2.34 -7.17
C LEU A 69 7.39 -3.51 -6.19
N ASP A 70 6.62 -4.57 -6.34
CA ASP A 70 6.57 -5.68 -5.39
C ASP A 70 7.97 -6.31 -5.17
N PRO A 71 8.53 -6.25 -3.94
CA PRO A 71 9.83 -6.83 -3.63
C PRO A 71 9.94 -8.34 -3.90
N ILE A 72 8.85 -9.10 -3.82
CA ILE A 72 8.87 -10.55 -4.12
C ILE A 72 9.03 -10.82 -5.62
N ARG A 73 8.66 -9.87 -6.47
CA ARG A 73 8.81 -9.96 -7.93
C ARG A 73 10.11 -9.34 -8.43
N THR A 74 10.88 -8.72 -7.54
CA THR A 74 12.11 -8.04 -7.93
C THR A 74 13.19 -9.07 -8.21
N ASN A 75 13.72 -9.06 -9.43
CA ASN A 75 14.87 -9.87 -9.83
C ASN A 75 16.16 -9.31 -9.19
N ALA A 76 17.24 -10.09 -9.16
CA ALA A 76 18.50 -9.70 -8.52
C ALA A 76 19.07 -8.35 -9.01
N ASP A 77 18.90 -8.05 -10.31
CA ASP A 77 19.37 -6.80 -10.95
C ASP A 77 18.26 -5.74 -11.10
N GLY A 78 17.07 -6.01 -10.55
CA GLY A 78 15.90 -5.15 -10.66
C GLY A 78 15.87 -4.04 -9.62
N PHE A 79 15.03 -3.03 -9.87
CA PHE A 79 14.74 -2.00 -8.87
C PHE A 79 14.01 -2.59 -7.67
N ASN A 80 14.62 -2.49 -6.49
CA ASN A 80 14.01 -2.90 -5.23
C ASN A 80 13.67 -1.65 -4.38
N ILE A 81 12.39 -1.38 -4.19
CA ILE A 81 11.91 -0.23 -3.40
C ILE A 81 12.38 -0.26 -1.93
N THR A 82 12.72 -1.42 -1.39
CA THR A 82 13.23 -1.55 -0.01
C THR A 82 14.71 -1.19 0.11
N THR A 83 15.42 -1.05 -1.02
CA THR A 83 16.82 -0.62 -1.04
C THR A 83 16.89 0.91 -1.03
N PRO A 84 17.61 1.52 -0.06
CA PRO A 84 17.73 2.97 0.04
C PRO A 84 18.28 3.60 -1.25
N SER A 85 17.49 4.47 -1.86
CA SER A 85 17.88 5.31 -2.98
C SER A 85 16.99 6.56 -3.06
N PRO A 86 17.43 7.66 -3.71
CA PRO A 86 16.60 8.85 -3.88
C PRO A 86 15.28 8.57 -4.60
N VAL A 87 15.28 7.65 -5.57
CA VAL A 87 14.08 7.25 -6.32
C VAL A 87 13.14 6.43 -5.43
N ALA A 88 13.66 5.44 -4.69
CA ALA A 88 12.84 4.67 -3.75
C ALA A 88 12.21 5.57 -2.67
N ALA A 89 12.94 6.54 -2.13
CA ALA A 89 12.42 7.48 -1.15
C ALA A 89 11.25 8.32 -1.71
N GLN A 90 11.36 8.80 -2.96
CA GLN A 90 10.28 9.54 -3.62
C GLN A 90 9.05 8.65 -3.84
N ILE A 91 9.24 7.41 -4.29
CA ILE A 91 8.12 6.48 -4.53
C ILE A 91 7.44 6.15 -3.21
N LEU A 92 8.20 5.80 -2.16
CA LEU A 92 7.66 5.54 -0.82
C LEU A 92 6.87 6.73 -0.28
N HIS A 93 7.40 7.95 -0.47
CA HIS A 93 6.68 9.16 -0.10
C HIS A 93 5.35 9.27 -0.84
N SER A 94 5.32 9.14 -2.17
CA SER A 94 4.09 9.17 -2.96
C SER A 94 3.09 8.08 -2.58
N LEU A 95 3.56 6.85 -2.31
CA LEU A 95 2.70 5.77 -1.83
C LEU A 95 2.02 6.14 -0.50
N VAL A 96 2.76 6.79 0.41
CA VAL A 96 2.24 7.15 1.74
C VAL A 96 1.35 8.40 1.71
N THR A 97 1.67 9.39 0.89
CA THR A 97 0.96 10.68 0.89
C THR A 97 -0.19 10.76 -0.11
N ILE A 98 -0.18 9.94 -1.15
CA ILE A 98 -1.20 9.91 -2.20
C ILE A 98 -1.93 8.56 -2.17
N THR A 99 -1.20 7.45 -2.31
CA THR A 99 -1.83 6.15 -2.53
C THR A 99 -2.60 5.63 -1.32
N ILE A 100 -2.07 5.77 -0.10
CA ILE A 100 -2.77 5.32 1.11
C ILE A 100 -4.08 6.10 1.32
N PRO A 101 -4.08 7.45 1.40
CA PRO A 101 -5.31 8.21 1.59
C PRO A 101 -6.38 7.94 0.52
N ASP A 102 -5.97 7.84 -0.75
CA ASP A 102 -6.92 7.79 -1.86
C ASP A 102 -7.44 6.37 -2.15
N HIS A 103 -6.63 5.33 -1.88
CA HIS A 103 -6.93 3.99 -2.37
C HIS A 103 -6.95 2.89 -1.30
N TRP A 104 -6.43 3.10 -0.08
CA TRP A 104 -6.26 2.02 0.91
C TRP A 104 -7.53 1.20 1.15
N SER A 105 -8.68 1.85 1.32
CA SER A 105 -9.98 1.19 1.50
C SER A 105 -10.36 0.31 0.30
N SER A 106 -10.09 0.78 -0.92
CA SER A 106 -10.47 0.16 -2.19
C SER A 106 -9.56 -1.00 -2.63
N LEU A 107 -8.31 -1.06 -2.15
CA LEU A 107 -7.30 -2.05 -2.57
C LEU A 107 -7.64 -3.50 -2.14
N GLY A 108 -8.75 -3.75 -1.44
CA GLY A 108 -9.17 -5.08 -1.00
C GLY A 108 -10.62 -5.46 -1.31
N SER A 109 -11.33 -4.65 -2.10
CA SER A 109 -12.77 -4.84 -2.37
C SER A 109 -13.10 -5.70 -3.60
N GLN A 110 -12.11 -6.21 -4.33
CA GLN A 110 -12.38 -7.16 -5.40
C GLN A 110 -12.65 -8.52 -4.77
N ASN A 111 -13.94 -8.87 -4.70
CA ASN A 111 -14.40 -10.24 -4.55
C ASN A 111 -13.61 -11.17 -5.48
N ASP A 112 -13.36 -12.37 -4.98
CA ASP A 112 -12.59 -13.44 -5.59
C ASP A 112 -13.27 -14.09 -6.81
N THR A 113 -13.78 -13.28 -7.75
CA THR A 113 -14.60 -13.74 -8.89
C THR A 113 -14.10 -13.26 -10.26
N GLU A 114 -12.79 -13.09 -10.42
CA GLU A 114 -12.18 -13.10 -11.76
C GLU A 114 -11.30 -14.34 -11.86
N THR A 115 -11.80 -15.33 -12.63
CA THR A 115 -11.09 -16.53 -13.05
C THR A 115 -9.86 -16.13 -13.86
N LEU A 116 -8.70 -16.12 -13.22
CA LEU A 116 -7.43 -15.96 -13.90
C LEU A 116 -7.01 -17.28 -14.57
N PRO A 117 -6.31 -17.22 -15.71
CA PRO A 117 -5.74 -18.40 -16.36
C PRO A 117 -4.76 -19.14 -15.42
N GLU A 118 -4.72 -20.46 -15.58
CA GLU A 118 -3.92 -21.41 -14.79
C GLU A 118 -2.44 -20.95 -14.71
N GLY A 119 -1.95 -20.68 -13.49
CA GLY A 119 -0.56 -20.28 -13.21
C GLY A 119 -0.32 -18.82 -12.80
N ALA A 120 -1.28 -17.91 -12.99
CA ALA A 120 -1.16 -16.53 -12.52
C ALA A 120 -1.55 -16.39 -11.05
N ARG A 121 -0.58 -16.27 -10.13
CA ARG A 121 -0.86 -15.91 -8.72
C ARG A 121 -1.49 -14.50 -8.67
N LYS A 122 -2.79 -14.41 -8.37
CA LYS A 122 -3.48 -13.14 -8.05
C LYS A 122 -2.77 -12.52 -6.86
N ILE A 123 -2.05 -11.42 -7.08
CA ILE A 123 -1.42 -10.70 -5.96
C ILE A 123 -2.46 -9.78 -5.35
N ASN A 124 -2.62 -9.91 -4.04
CA ASN A 124 -3.35 -8.94 -3.27
C ASN A 124 -2.58 -7.61 -3.27
N PRO A 125 -3.11 -6.52 -3.87
CA PRO A 125 -2.37 -5.29 -4.00
C PRO A 125 -2.13 -4.61 -2.64
N LYS A 126 -2.98 -4.85 -1.62
CA LYS A 126 -2.64 -4.45 -0.24
C LYS A 126 -1.38 -5.15 0.24
N ALA A 127 -1.24 -6.46 0.00
CA ALA A 127 -0.06 -7.20 0.40
C ALA A 127 1.21 -6.70 -0.34
N ALA A 128 1.09 -6.30 -1.61
CA ALA A 128 2.18 -5.65 -2.35
C ALA A 128 2.57 -4.31 -1.74
N LEU A 129 1.60 -3.43 -1.45
CA LEU A 129 1.84 -2.16 -0.79
C LEU A 129 2.52 -2.33 0.57
N LEU A 130 2.03 -3.26 1.40
CA LEU A 130 2.62 -3.54 2.71
C LEU A 130 4.08 -3.97 2.59
N ARG A 131 4.40 -4.88 1.66
CA ARG A 131 5.79 -5.32 1.43
C ARG A 131 6.69 -4.20 0.92
N CYS A 132 6.18 -3.29 0.10
CA CYS A 132 6.93 -2.09 -0.32
C CYS A 132 7.33 -1.24 0.90
N LEU A 133 6.44 -1.15 1.89
CA LEU A 133 6.62 -0.33 3.11
C LEU A 133 7.38 -1.07 4.22
N SER A 134 7.59 -2.38 4.13
CA SER A 134 8.34 -3.22 5.07
C SER A 134 9.87 -3.01 4.98
N SER A 135 10.31 -1.76 5.02
CA SER A 135 11.72 -1.34 5.05
C SER A 135 11.92 -0.23 6.07
N VAL A 136 13.17 0.03 6.48
CA VAL A 136 13.48 1.14 7.41
C VAL A 136 12.95 2.47 6.88
N ALA A 137 13.15 2.74 5.59
CA ALA A 137 12.66 3.94 4.93
C ALA A 137 11.12 3.97 4.86
N GLY A 138 10.47 2.86 4.51
CA GLY A 138 9.00 2.79 4.43
C GLY A 138 8.33 3.04 5.78
N ILE A 139 8.82 2.42 6.85
CA ILE A 139 8.35 2.66 8.22
C ILE A 139 8.61 4.12 8.62
N GLY A 140 9.82 4.64 8.34
CA GLY A 140 10.18 6.02 8.62
C GLY A 140 9.25 7.04 7.96
N VAL A 141 8.89 6.83 6.69
CA VAL A 141 7.98 7.70 5.93
C VAL A 141 6.55 7.63 6.50
N LEU A 142 6.04 6.44 6.84
CA LEU A 142 4.73 6.29 7.50
C LEU A 142 4.67 7.08 8.81
N VAL A 143 5.70 6.94 9.65
CA VAL A 143 5.81 7.63 10.93
C VAL A 143 5.91 9.14 10.75
N ALA A 144 6.71 9.61 9.79
CA ALA A 144 6.85 11.03 9.48
C ALA A 144 5.54 11.65 8.98
N GLN A 145 4.82 10.96 8.10
CA GLN A 145 3.53 11.43 7.60
C GLN A 145 2.47 11.46 8.71
N LEU A 146 2.39 10.43 9.54
CA LEU A 146 1.48 10.39 10.67
C LEU A 146 1.73 11.57 11.61
N ARG A 147 3.00 11.82 11.98
CA ARG A 147 3.38 13.00 12.78
C ARG A 147 3.01 14.32 12.10
N SER A 148 3.18 14.43 10.78
CA SER A 148 2.82 15.64 10.03
C SER A 148 1.31 15.91 10.06
N LEU A 149 0.48 14.88 9.97
CA LEU A 149 -0.97 15.02 10.09
C LEU A 149 -1.39 15.45 11.49
N LEU A 150 -0.77 14.88 12.54
CA LEU A 150 -1.07 15.23 13.93
C LEU A 150 -0.72 16.69 14.24
N ALA A 151 0.45 17.17 13.80
CA ALA A 151 0.84 18.57 13.98
C ALA A 151 -0.10 19.58 13.28
N LYS A 152 -0.85 19.15 12.26
CA LYS A 152 -1.84 20.00 11.56
C LYS A 152 -3.19 20.07 12.28
N GLN A 153 -3.47 19.14 13.20
CA GLN A 153 -4.74 19.11 13.95
C GLN A 153 -4.77 20.10 15.11
N ASP A 154 -3.61 20.54 15.60
CA ASP A 154 -3.50 21.52 16.68
C ASP A 154 -3.99 22.93 16.27
N TYR A 155 -4.28 23.15 14.99
CA TYR A 155 -4.86 24.39 14.47
C TYR A 155 -6.37 24.24 14.21
N PRO A 156 -7.22 25.18 14.67
CA PRO A 156 -8.66 25.13 14.41
C PRO A 156 -8.94 25.41 12.92
N GLN A 157 -8.89 24.37 12.11
CA GLN A 157 -9.48 24.35 10.77
C GLN A 157 -10.82 23.64 10.86
N GLY A 158 -11.86 24.21 10.25
CA GLY A 158 -13.22 23.67 10.20
C GLY A 158 -13.33 22.30 9.48
N ASP A 159 -14.32 22.13 8.61
CA ASP A 159 -14.77 20.86 7.99
C ASP A 159 -13.69 19.85 7.49
N LYS A 160 -12.45 20.32 7.24
CA LYS A 160 -11.26 19.50 6.90
C LYS A 160 -10.77 18.55 8.01
N SER A 161 -11.23 18.72 9.25
CA SER A 161 -10.88 17.85 10.38
C SER A 161 -11.27 16.38 10.15
N SER A 162 -12.41 16.14 9.49
CA SER A 162 -12.94 14.80 9.22
C SER A 162 -12.04 13.96 8.29
N GLY A 163 -11.59 14.56 7.18
CA GLY A 163 -10.70 13.89 6.21
C GLY A 163 -9.32 13.57 6.79
N ASN A 164 -8.76 14.47 7.60
CA ASN A 164 -7.49 14.22 8.29
C ASN A 164 -7.59 13.06 9.28
N ASN A 165 -8.70 12.94 10.00
CA ASN A 165 -8.92 11.82 10.93
C ASN A 165 -8.99 10.46 10.20
N LEU A 166 -9.60 10.41 9.02
CA LEU A 166 -9.60 9.20 8.19
C LEU A 166 -8.19 8.84 7.70
N ALA A 167 -7.42 9.83 7.24
CA ALA A 167 -6.03 9.61 6.82
C ALA A 167 -5.14 9.13 7.98
N VAL A 168 -5.31 9.69 9.19
CA VAL A 168 -4.63 9.23 10.41
C VAL A 168 -4.99 7.78 10.71
N ARG A 169 -6.29 7.43 10.69
CA ARG A 169 -6.75 6.06 10.89
C ARG A 169 -6.15 5.09 9.88
N ASP A 170 -6.13 5.45 8.60
CA ASP A 170 -5.63 4.59 7.54
C ASP A 170 -4.11 4.38 7.66
N LEU A 171 -3.35 5.43 7.98
CA LEU A 171 -1.91 5.32 8.23
C LEU A 171 -1.60 4.44 9.46
N ILE A 172 -2.34 4.58 10.56
CA ILE A 172 -2.20 3.69 11.73
C ILE A 172 -2.52 2.25 11.34
N THR A 173 -3.55 2.04 10.53
CA THR A 173 -3.93 0.70 10.03
C THR A 173 -2.85 0.08 9.17
N VAL A 174 -2.26 0.85 8.25
CA VAL A 174 -1.15 0.42 7.40
C VAL A 174 0.09 0.13 8.25
N LEU A 175 0.48 1.05 9.13
CA LEU A 175 1.62 0.88 10.03
C LEU A 175 1.47 -0.37 10.88
N SER A 176 0.30 -0.58 11.49
CA SER A 176 0.00 -1.81 12.24
C SER A 176 0.14 -3.06 11.37
N SER A 177 -0.33 -3.01 10.13
CA SER A 177 -0.26 -4.15 9.20
C SER A 177 1.18 -4.45 8.73
N VAL A 178 2.00 -3.41 8.52
CA VAL A 178 3.43 -3.54 8.19
C VAL A 178 4.21 -4.14 9.37
N LEU A 179 3.87 -3.73 10.60
CA LEU A 179 4.58 -4.18 11.80
C LEU A 179 4.14 -5.54 12.31
N LYS A 180 2.92 -5.98 12.03
CA LYS A 180 2.34 -7.22 12.57
C LYS A 180 3.21 -8.50 12.40
N PRO A 181 3.91 -8.75 11.28
CA PRO A 181 4.70 -9.96 11.11
C PRO A 181 5.87 -10.05 12.10
N LEU A 182 6.07 -11.22 12.71
CA LEU A 182 7.15 -11.45 13.69
C LEU A 182 8.54 -11.53 13.06
N ASP A 183 8.59 -11.86 11.77
CA ASP A 183 9.78 -11.95 10.95
C ASP A 183 10.26 -10.58 10.45
N LEU A 184 9.51 -9.50 10.65
CA LEU A 184 9.84 -8.18 10.11
C LEU A 184 11.26 -7.72 10.49
N VAL A 185 11.62 -7.77 11.77
CA VAL A 185 12.92 -7.28 12.26
C VAL A 185 14.07 -8.08 11.63
N PHE A 186 13.93 -9.41 11.62
CA PHE A 186 14.92 -10.29 11.00
C PHE A 186 14.98 -10.11 9.47
N GLY A 187 13.83 -9.96 8.81
CA GLY A 187 13.74 -9.73 7.37
C GLY A 187 14.39 -8.40 6.96
N ILE A 188 14.18 -7.33 7.71
CA ILE A 188 14.87 -6.05 7.48
C ILE A 188 16.37 -6.20 7.70
N TYR A 189 16.81 -6.89 8.76
CA TYR A 189 18.21 -7.18 9.02
C TYR A 189 18.87 -7.90 7.83
N VAL A 190 18.30 -9.01 7.37
CA VAL A 190 18.79 -9.77 6.22
C VAL A 190 18.82 -8.89 4.96
N ASN A 191 17.79 -8.09 4.73
CA ASN A 191 17.74 -7.18 3.58
C ASN A 191 18.85 -6.13 3.63
N ILE A 192 19.12 -5.53 4.78
CA ILE A 192 20.22 -4.58 4.98
C ILE A 192 21.56 -5.26 4.65
N LEU A 193 21.79 -6.48 5.14
CA LEU A 193 23.04 -7.19 4.88
C LEU A 193 23.23 -7.53 3.40
N LYS A 194 22.15 -7.90 2.71
CA LYS A 194 22.17 -8.30 1.30
C LYS A 194 22.34 -7.11 0.35
N THR A 195 21.69 -5.99 0.63
CA THR A 195 21.56 -4.87 -0.31
C THR A 195 22.61 -3.77 -0.10
N ILE A 196 23.14 -3.64 1.11
CA ILE A 196 24.09 -2.58 1.46
C ILE A 196 25.49 -3.16 1.52
N GLN A 197 26.46 -2.52 0.86
CA GLN A 197 27.86 -2.95 0.92
C GLN A 197 28.62 -2.24 2.06
N SER A 198 28.36 -0.94 2.27
CA SER A 198 29.08 -0.15 3.27
C SER A 198 28.68 -0.54 4.70
N PRO A 199 29.63 -0.92 5.57
CA PRO A 199 29.34 -1.26 6.97
C PRO A 199 28.77 -0.07 7.75
N THR A 200 29.24 1.14 7.44
CA THR A 200 28.73 2.38 8.03
C THR A 200 27.25 2.59 7.68
N GLN A 201 26.86 2.37 6.43
CA GLN A 201 25.46 2.49 6.01
C GLN A 201 24.57 1.42 6.67
N LYS A 202 25.05 0.18 6.80
CA LYS A 202 24.33 -0.88 7.54
C LYS A 202 24.03 -0.45 8.98
N GLN A 203 25.03 0.09 9.67
CA GLN A 203 24.91 0.60 11.03
C GLN A 203 23.92 1.78 11.13
N ILE A 204 23.96 2.71 10.17
CA ILE A 204 23.01 3.84 10.14
C ILE A 204 21.56 3.34 10.01
N LEU A 205 21.30 2.45 9.05
CA LEU A 205 19.95 1.90 8.84
C LEU A 205 19.47 1.10 10.05
N TRP A 206 20.35 0.32 10.68
CA TRP A 206 20.00 -0.43 11.87
C TRP A 206 19.67 0.49 13.05
N LYS A 207 20.47 1.54 13.27
CA LYS A 207 20.20 2.54 14.32
C LYS A 207 18.89 3.28 14.07
N GLU A 208 18.55 3.56 12.81
CA GLU A 208 17.25 4.15 12.49
C GLU A 208 16.10 3.18 12.77
N LEU A 209 16.24 1.88 12.45
CA LEU A 209 15.26 0.86 12.83
C LEU A 209 15.08 0.77 14.34
N ILE A 210 16.18 0.78 15.11
CA ILE A 210 16.17 0.84 16.58
C ILE A 210 15.41 2.09 17.06
N SER A 211 15.71 3.26 16.48
CA SER A 211 15.05 4.53 16.81
C SER A 211 13.54 4.48 16.57
N LEU A 212 13.12 3.91 15.43
CA LEU A 212 11.71 3.75 15.08
C LEU A 212 10.99 2.77 16.01
N LEU A 213 11.57 1.58 16.20
CA LEU A 213 10.88 0.46 16.85
C LEU A 213 11.22 0.33 18.33
N ALA A 214 12.48 0.06 18.63
CA ALA A 214 12.95 -0.31 19.98
C ALA A 214 13.08 0.89 20.93
N ALA A 215 13.24 2.10 20.41
CA ALA A 215 13.22 3.35 21.20
C ALA A 215 11.82 3.95 21.35
N GLY A 216 10.78 3.31 20.78
CA GLY A 216 9.38 3.64 21.05
C GLY A 216 8.80 4.78 20.22
N LYS A 217 9.48 5.26 19.17
CA LYS A 217 8.98 6.36 18.32
C LYS A 217 7.67 5.99 17.63
N VAL A 218 7.55 4.78 17.09
CA VAL A 218 6.29 4.24 16.55
C VAL A 218 5.21 4.21 17.62
N LEU A 219 5.49 3.63 18.79
CA LEU A 219 4.55 3.51 19.90
C LEU A 219 4.00 4.87 20.32
N SER A 220 4.88 5.85 20.52
CA SER A 220 4.51 7.21 20.94
C SER A 220 3.61 7.89 19.91
N ILE A 221 3.99 7.86 18.62
CA ILE A 221 3.23 8.53 17.55
C ILE A 221 1.90 7.81 17.28
N ALA A 222 1.86 6.49 17.36
CA ALA A 222 0.61 5.74 17.23
C ALA A 222 -0.36 6.00 18.39
N SER A 223 0.15 6.08 19.62
CA SER A 223 -0.65 6.42 20.81
C SER A 223 -1.24 7.82 20.70
N GLU A 224 -0.44 8.81 20.29
CA GLU A 224 -0.91 10.17 19.98
C GLU A 224 -1.96 10.16 18.86
N GLY A 225 -1.73 9.37 17.82
CA GLY A 225 -2.65 9.17 16.72
C GLY A 225 -4.00 8.63 17.16
N PHE A 226 -4.04 7.62 18.03
CA PHE A 226 -5.30 7.10 18.59
C PHE A 226 -6.05 8.15 19.42
N ARG A 227 -5.33 8.99 20.17
CA ARG A 227 -5.93 10.09 20.92
C ARG A 227 -6.57 11.14 19.99
N ALA A 228 -5.92 11.45 18.88
CA ALA A 228 -6.44 12.36 17.85
C ALA A 228 -7.73 11.85 17.19
N ILE A 229 -7.87 10.53 16.99
CA ILE A 229 -9.04 9.91 16.35
C ILE A 229 -9.98 9.21 17.34
N LYS A 230 -10.01 9.63 18.61
CA LYS A 230 -10.78 8.97 19.68
C LYS A 230 -12.27 8.76 19.36
N ASP A 231 -12.85 9.65 18.55
CA ASP A 231 -14.27 9.62 18.19
C ASP A 231 -14.54 8.75 16.93
N LEU A 232 -13.49 8.29 16.24
CA LEU A 232 -13.62 7.37 15.12
C LEU A 232 -13.56 5.92 15.59
N LYS A 233 -14.48 5.10 15.06
CA LYS A 233 -14.42 3.65 15.24
C LYS A 233 -13.18 3.08 14.57
N THR A 234 -12.28 2.51 15.37
CA THR A 234 -11.07 1.83 14.92
C THR A 234 -11.17 0.33 15.22
N PRO A 235 -10.63 -0.56 14.35
CA PRO A 235 -10.58 -1.99 14.64
C PRO A 235 -9.71 -2.27 15.88
N SER A 236 -10.14 -3.17 16.76
CA SER A 236 -9.32 -3.57 17.93
C SER A 236 -7.99 -4.21 17.53
N SER A 237 -7.94 -4.81 16.34
CA SER A 237 -6.75 -5.47 15.80
C SER A 237 -5.56 -4.54 15.54
N ILE A 238 -5.76 -3.21 15.58
CA ILE A 238 -4.69 -2.22 15.38
C ILE A 238 -4.26 -1.54 16.67
N HIS A 239 -4.99 -1.64 17.78
CA HIS A 239 -4.70 -0.88 19.01
C HIS A 239 -3.35 -1.23 19.65
N TRP A 240 -2.87 -2.46 19.44
CA TRP A 240 -1.61 -2.94 20.00
C TRP A 240 -0.40 -2.07 19.68
N ILE A 241 -0.39 -1.33 18.55
CA ILE A 241 0.75 -0.48 18.21
C ILE A 241 0.85 0.80 19.05
N GLY A 242 -0.25 1.21 19.70
CA GLY A 242 -0.30 2.38 20.58
C GLY A 242 -0.32 2.04 22.07
N GLU A 243 -0.34 0.74 22.41
CA GLU A 243 -0.41 0.23 23.78
C GLU A 243 0.95 -0.35 24.19
N GLY A 244 1.57 0.19 25.25
CA GLY A 244 2.95 -0.15 25.62
C GLY A 244 3.18 -1.63 25.94
N SER A 245 2.25 -2.28 26.65
CA SER A 245 2.30 -3.70 27.01
C SER A 245 2.24 -4.60 25.76
N SER A 246 1.22 -4.41 24.92
CA SER A 246 1.01 -5.18 23.70
C SER A 246 2.13 -4.95 22.67
N TYR A 247 2.60 -3.72 22.52
CA TYR A 247 3.72 -3.37 21.65
C TYR A 247 5.03 -4.03 22.12
N SER A 248 5.31 -3.98 23.43
CA SER A 248 6.52 -4.60 24.00
C SER A 248 6.48 -6.12 23.92
N MET A 249 5.30 -6.73 24.08
CA MET A 249 5.11 -8.16 23.84
C MET A 249 5.40 -8.53 22.38
N TRP A 250 4.92 -7.73 21.41
CA TRP A 250 5.24 -7.94 19.99
C TRP A 250 6.74 -7.80 19.72
N LEU A 251 7.41 -6.78 20.28
CA LEU A 251 8.86 -6.61 20.15
C LEU A 251 9.63 -7.81 20.71
N GLY A 252 9.25 -8.29 21.91
CA GLY A 252 9.85 -9.48 22.51
C GLY A 252 9.72 -10.71 21.60
N ARG A 253 8.55 -10.91 20.98
CA ARG A 253 8.34 -12.00 20.01
C ARG A 253 9.21 -11.85 18.75
N CYS A 254 9.38 -10.63 18.24
CA CYS A 254 10.28 -10.36 17.11
C CYS A 254 11.74 -10.67 17.47
N ILE A 255 12.17 -10.29 18.68
CA ILE A 255 13.51 -10.60 19.19
C ILE A 255 13.70 -12.12 19.28
N CYS A 256 12.78 -12.85 19.90
CA CYS A 256 12.83 -14.32 19.97
C CYS A 256 12.89 -14.96 18.58
N HIS A 257 12.12 -14.44 17.62
CA HIS A 257 12.14 -14.91 16.24
C HIS A 257 13.51 -14.67 15.59
N MET A 258 14.07 -13.46 15.71
CA MET A 258 15.39 -13.12 15.18
C MET A 258 16.49 -13.99 15.81
N THR A 259 16.50 -14.15 17.13
CA THR A 259 17.45 -15.02 17.85
C THR A 259 17.41 -16.46 17.33
N SER A 260 16.22 -16.99 17.02
CA SER A 260 16.05 -18.37 16.54
C SER A 260 16.56 -18.59 15.11
N ASN A 261 16.74 -17.53 14.33
CA ASN A 261 17.16 -17.60 12.93
C ASN A 261 18.62 -17.14 12.71
N ILE A 262 19.24 -16.53 13.71
CA ILE A 262 20.65 -16.13 13.65
C ILE A 262 21.55 -17.30 14.06
N GLN A 263 22.66 -17.46 13.35
CA GLN A 263 23.72 -18.37 13.77
C GLN A 263 24.54 -17.72 14.88
N ILE A 264 24.69 -18.41 16.02
CA ILE A 264 25.42 -17.90 17.19
C ILE A 264 26.89 -17.57 16.87
N THR A 265 27.45 -18.20 15.82
CA THR A 265 28.81 -17.96 15.34
C THR A 265 28.96 -16.66 14.55
N ASP A 266 27.85 -16.00 14.15
CA ASP A 266 27.87 -14.71 13.47
C ASP A 266 27.93 -13.58 14.52
N SER A 267 29.16 -13.15 14.83
CA SER A 267 29.41 -12.09 15.80
C SER A 267 28.74 -10.76 15.43
N ASP A 268 28.59 -10.46 14.14
CA ASP A 268 27.94 -9.23 13.69
C ASP A 268 26.43 -9.31 13.95
N ALA A 269 25.80 -10.43 13.58
CA ALA A 269 24.39 -10.68 13.85
C ALA A 269 24.06 -10.60 15.34
N CYS A 270 24.89 -11.21 16.19
CA CYS A 270 24.76 -11.13 17.64
C CYS A 270 24.88 -9.69 18.15
N SER A 271 25.80 -8.88 17.60
CA SER A 271 25.96 -7.47 17.97
C SER A 271 24.74 -6.62 17.59
N TYR A 272 24.20 -6.79 16.37
CA TYR A 272 23.00 -6.08 15.93
C TYR A 272 21.77 -6.43 16.79
N LEU A 273 21.57 -7.72 17.06
CA LEU A 273 20.51 -8.23 17.93
C LEU A 273 20.66 -7.70 19.36
N ALA A 274 21.86 -7.70 19.91
CA ALA A 274 22.14 -7.19 21.26
C ALA A 274 21.76 -5.70 21.36
N GLN A 275 22.21 -4.87 20.41
CA GLN A 275 21.87 -3.44 20.38
C GLN A 275 20.35 -3.21 20.33
N PHE A 276 19.64 -3.96 19.49
CA PHE A 276 18.19 -3.85 19.38
C PHE A 276 17.48 -4.27 20.68
N THR A 277 17.91 -5.40 21.25
CA THR A 277 17.34 -5.97 22.49
C THR A 277 17.58 -5.04 23.68
N THR A 278 18.81 -4.56 23.89
CA THR A 278 19.13 -3.60 24.95
C THR A 278 18.26 -2.36 24.87
N ARG A 279 18.04 -1.83 23.66
CA ARG A 279 17.16 -0.67 23.51
C ARG A 279 15.69 -1.03 23.77
N ALA A 280 15.20 -2.16 23.28
CA ALA A 280 13.81 -2.57 23.49
C ALA A 280 13.46 -2.75 24.97
N LEU A 281 14.40 -3.27 25.79
CA LEU A 281 14.22 -3.42 27.24
C LEU A 281 14.11 -2.07 27.98
N SER A 282 14.60 -0.98 27.38
CA SER A 282 14.52 0.36 27.98
C SER A 282 13.17 1.07 27.79
N LEU A 283 12.19 0.43 27.15
CA LEU A 283 10.85 1.00 26.96
C LEU A 283 10.02 1.08 28.25
N GLY A 284 10.35 0.30 29.28
CA GLY A 284 9.71 0.39 30.61
C GLY A 284 8.31 -0.21 30.70
N TYR A 285 7.92 -1.06 29.74
CA TYR A 285 6.64 -1.78 29.73
C TYR A 285 6.80 -3.31 29.89
N THR A 286 8.00 -3.74 30.30
CA THR A 286 8.37 -5.13 30.59
C THR A 286 8.02 -5.53 32.01
#